data_AF-A0A7V4BKY0-F1
#
_entry.id   AF-A0A7V4BKY0-F1
#
_cell.length_a   1.000
_cell.length_b   1.000
_cell.length_c   1.000
_cell.angle_alpha   90.00
_cell.angle_beta   90.00
_cell.angle_gamma   90.00
#
_symmetry.space_group_name_H-M   'P 1'
#
loop_
_entity.id
_entity.type
_entity.pdbx_description
1 polymer ?
#
loop_
_entity_poly.entity_id
_entity_poly.type
_entity_poly.pdbx_seq_one_letter_code
_entity_poly.pdbx_strand_id
1 'polypeptide(L)'
;MDVRNNIFANTNGGYAVYITSGAVTLGYITTMDYNDIFSTGTNIGYYNTAAVVNNLNTWKSTTGKDANSISVNPAFISSTDLHISEMALNGSCMQLPEVPDDIDSQLRNNPTDMGADEFTPSTMVLDSITVTHPVLASVATGSANNVILRIAVHTSNSLNPLSLEGITFNTNGSSNPLNDIENAKLWSSGNVNNFANATQIGNTYNNPNNLFQINTGTGLPVTLNTGINYFWLTYNINSSATNLNVVDAEVVDVNINGNNYQPVNGAPNGTRTIRTPLSGIYQIGTGGDYSTLSAFFADVNQLGLMGNVTAKIISDITEIKRIEQIKKDFVINVSHELKTPLTAIKGFIETLEEEVTNEEHLHYIQIVRRHTDRLITIVKDLLLLTELEDEAYTNKLIISNVDLSALIENIKRLFEQKLKEKNLYFKINIEQNVPKIQVDAFRLEQVFVNLFNNAIKFTDFGGIEIHIERFEENVRIHFWDTGAGVPKEDQDRIFERFYISEKSRSRKFGGTGIGLSIVKHIILLHNGSICLDKEYKNGAKFEIILPIHYSYK
;
A
#
# COMPACT_ATOMS: atom_id res chain seq x y z
N MET A 1 35.97 25.08 -37.87
CA MET A 1 34.65 24.65 -38.37
C MET A 1 33.73 25.83 -38.33
N ASP A 2 33.11 26.13 -39.46
CA ASP A 2 31.98 27.03 -39.56
C ASP A 2 30.72 26.17 -39.50
N VAL A 3 29.84 26.42 -38.52
CA VAL A 3 28.67 25.58 -38.22
C VAL A 3 27.42 26.43 -38.32
N ARG A 4 26.80 26.47 -39.50
CA ARG A 4 25.59 27.24 -39.73
C ARG A 4 24.52 26.46 -40.47
N ASN A 5 23.27 26.85 -40.27
CA ASN A 5 22.09 26.29 -40.93
C ASN A 5 21.87 24.80 -40.59
N ASN A 6 22.35 24.32 -39.45
CA ASN A 6 22.23 22.91 -39.05
C ASN A 6 21.07 22.70 -38.08
N ILE A 7 20.52 21.47 -38.11
CA ILE A 7 19.59 21.00 -37.09
C ILE A 7 20.31 20.01 -36.19
N PHE A 8 20.40 20.35 -34.90
CA PHE A 8 20.86 19.48 -33.83
C PHE A 8 19.66 19.12 -32.96
N ALA A 9 19.05 17.97 -33.21
CA ALA A 9 17.85 17.54 -32.52
C ALA A 9 18.05 16.21 -31.76
N ASN A 10 17.61 16.18 -30.50
CA ASN A 10 17.56 14.97 -29.68
C ASN A 10 16.15 14.78 -29.09
N THR A 11 15.36 13.92 -29.71
CA THR A 11 13.97 13.66 -29.32
C THR A 11 13.81 12.62 -28.21
N ASN A 12 14.91 11.98 -27.77
CA ASN A 12 14.91 10.91 -26.77
C ASN A 12 15.46 11.32 -25.39
N GLY A 13 15.56 12.63 -25.10
CA GLY A 13 15.84 13.11 -23.74
C GLY A 13 17.32 13.35 -23.38
N GLY A 14 18.24 13.46 -24.35
CA GLY A 14 19.66 13.76 -24.13
C GLY A 14 20.10 15.16 -24.58
N TYR A 15 21.39 15.42 -24.74
CA TYR A 15 21.87 16.68 -25.33
C TYR A 15 21.67 16.70 -26.85
N ALA A 16 21.26 17.84 -27.41
CA ALA A 16 21.32 18.09 -28.85
C ALA A 16 22.76 18.32 -29.33
N VAL A 17 23.54 19.07 -28.54
CA VAL A 17 24.93 19.42 -28.87
C VAL A 17 25.85 19.13 -27.69
N TYR A 18 27.02 18.54 -27.98
CA TYR A 18 28.03 18.21 -26.99
C TYR A 18 29.42 18.71 -27.42
N ILE A 19 29.89 19.82 -26.84
CA ILE A 19 31.18 20.46 -27.16
C ILE A 19 32.13 20.35 -25.97
N THR A 20 33.24 19.63 -26.16
CA THR A 20 34.25 19.38 -25.13
C THR A 20 35.19 20.56 -24.90
N SER A 21 35.78 20.64 -23.70
CA SER A 21 36.75 21.68 -23.33
C SER A 21 37.97 21.74 -24.27
N GLY A 22 38.43 20.59 -24.77
CA GLY A 22 39.53 20.53 -25.74
C GLY A 22 39.17 21.21 -27.06
N ALA A 23 37.96 21.00 -27.58
CA ALA A 23 37.50 21.63 -28.81
C ALA A 23 37.35 23.16 -28.69
N VAL A 24 36.92 23.63 -27.51
CA VAL A 24 36.86 25.06 -27.20
C VAL A 24 38.26 25.67 -27.11
N THR A 25 39.17 25.02 -26.36
CA THR A 25 40.54 25.52 -26.13
C THR A 25 41.36 25.60 -27.43
N LEU A 26 41.18 24.63 -28.32
CA LEU A 26 41.87 24.58 -29.61
C LEU A 26 41.21 25.46 -30.68
N GLY A 27 40.10 26.12 -30.38
CA GLY A 27 39.41 27.03 -31.31
C GLY A 27 38.84 26.33 -32.54
N TYR A 28 38.46 25.05 -32.43
CA TYR A 28 37.99 24.27 -33.58
C TYR A 28 36.66 24.75 -34.15
N ILE A 29 35.83 25.44 -33.36
CA ILE A 29 34.57 26.03 -33.83
C ILE A 29 34.77 27.54 -33.93
N THR A 30 35.01 28.01 -35.15
CA THR A 30 35.29 29.42 -35.43
C THR A 30 33.98 30.21 -35.42
N THR A 31 32.94 29.68 -36.06
CA THR A 31 31.60 30.29 -36.12
C THR A 31 30.54 29.22 -35.86
N MET A 32 29.48 29.60 -35.14
CA MET A 32 28.30 28.78 -34.92
C MET A 32 27.09 29.71 -34.83
N ASP A 33 26.20 29.68 -35.82
CA ASP A 33 25.02 30.56 -35.87
C ASP A 33 23.95 30.02 -36.82
N TYR A 34 22.70 30.48 -36.70
CA TYR A 34 21.57 29.98 -37.51
C TYR A 34 21.39 28.45 -37.42
N ASN A 35 21.47 27.88 -36.21
CA ASN A 35 21.23 26.46 -35.98
C ASN A 35 19.94 26.22 -35.17
N ASP A 36 19.39 25.02 -35.25
CA ASP A 36 18.30 24.57 -34.39
C ASP A 36 18.91 23.64 -33.34
N ILE A 37 18.74 23.97 -32.07
CA ILE A 37 19.34 23.24 -30.95
C ILE A 37 18.21 22.75 -30.06
N PHE A 38 17.63 21.61 -30.43
CA PHE A 38 16.39 21.10 -29.83
C PHE A 38 16.58 19.80 -29.06
N SER A 39 16.09 19.75 -27.82
CA SER A 39 16.02 18.51 -27.06
C SER A 39 14.72 18.40 -26.27
N THR A 40 14.18 17.18 -26.19
CA THR A 40 13.10 16.82 -25.25
C THR A 40 13.60 16.55 -23.83
N GLY A 41 14.92 16.53 -23.62
CA GLY A 41 15.56 16.30 -22.33
C GLY A 41 15.54 17.53 -21.43
N THR A 42 15.99 17.36 -20.18
CA THR A 42 16.12 18.46 -19.22
C THR A 42 17.18 19.49 -19.63
N ASN A 43 18.07 19.13 -20.55
CA ASN A 43 19.17 19.96 -21.00
C ASN A 43 19.33 19.89 -22.51
N ILE A 44 19.51 21.05 -23.14
CA ILE A 44 19.66 21.15 -24.60
C ILE A 44 21.09 20.87 -25.05
N GLY A 45 22.10 21.09 -24.21
CA GLY A 45 23.48 20.91 -24.63
C GLY A 45 24.50 20.93 -23.51
N TYR A 46 25.74 20.57 -23.88
CA TYR A 46 26.91 20.60 -23.02
C TYR A 46 28.00 21.46 -23.65
N TYR A 47 28.52 22.43 -22.90
CA TYR A 47 29.58 23.32 -23.37
C TYR A 47 30.64 23.56 -22.29
N ASN A 48 31.86 23.08 -22.54
CA ASN A 48 33.01 23.17 -21.60
C ASN A 48 32.73 22.45 -20.26
N THR A 49 33.77 22.07 -19.52
CA THR A 49 33.71 21.07 -18.41
C THR A 49 32.73 21.37 -17.25
N ALA A 50 32.03 22.51 -17.24
CA ALA A 50 31.19 22.96 -16.13
C ALA A 50 29.77 23.47 -16.50
N ALA A 51 29.39 23.59 -17.78
CA ALA A 51 28.08 24.18 -18.14
C ALA A 51 27.19 23.16 -18.88
N VAL A 52 26.39 22.44 -18.10
CA VAL A 52 25.18 21.80 -18.62
C VAL A 52 24.17 22.92 -18.88
N VAL A 53 23.68 23.04 -20.11
CA VAL A 53 22.84 24.16 -20.54
C VAL A 53 21.40 23.68 -20.75
N ASN A 54 20.46 24.32 -20.05
CA ASN A 54 19.07 23.87 -19.99
C ASN A 54 18.14 24.49 -21.04
N ASN A 55 18.49 25.63 -21.64
CA ASN A 55 17.70 26.27 -22.69
C ASN A 55 18.59 27.12 -23.61
N LEU A 56 18.03 27.52 -24.75
CA LEU A 56 18.76 28.23 -25.80
C LEU A 56 19.29 29.59 -25.35
N ASN A 57 18.57 30.34 -24.50
CA ASN A 57 19.06 31.63 -24.02
C ASN A 57 20.32 31.48 -23.17
N THR A 58 20.33 30.46 -22.29
CA THR A 58 21.53 30.09 -21.53
C THR A 58 22.65 29.61 -22.45
N TRP A 59 22.34 28.93 -23.56
CA TRP A 59 23.33 28.51 -24.56
C TRP A 59 24.02 29.69 -25.23
N LYS A 60 23.23 30.65 -25.72
CA LYS A 60 23.74 31.86 -26.37
C LYS A 60 24.65 32.66 -25.43
N SER A 61 24.24 32.84 -24.17
CA SER A 61 25.05 33.57 -23.19
C SER A 61 26.32 32.83 -22.77
N THR A 62 26.27 31.49 -22.68
CA THR A 62 27.42 30.66 -22.27
C THR A 62 28.46 30.54 -23.37
N THR A 63 28.02 30.37 -24.62
CA THR A 63 28.92 30.15 -25.77
C THR A 63 29.39 31.45 -26.41
N GLY A 64 28.61 32.53 -26.30
CA GLY A 64 28.80 33.74 -27.10
C GLY A 64 28.58 33.52 -28.60
N LYS A 65 27.95 32.41 -28.98
CA LYS A 65 27.62 32.00 -30.35
C LYS A 65 26.11 31.81 -30.50
N ASP A 66 25.64 31.40 -31.67
CA ASP A 66 24.24 31.04 -31.94
C ASP A 66 23.26 32.20 -31.76
N ALA A 67 23.65 33.42 -32.11
CA ALA A 67 22.85 34.63 -31.94
C ALA A 67 21.47 34.52 -32.61
N ASN A 68 21.41 33.99 -33.83
CA ASN A 68 20.22 33.82 -34.65
C ASN A 68 19.62 32.41 -34.60
N SER A 69 20.27 31.48 -33.88
CA SER A 69 19.80 30.10 -33.71
C SER A 69 18.47 30.04 -32.95
N ILE A 70 17.73 28.95 -33.15
CA ILE A 70 16.44 28.66 -32.52
C ILE A 70 16.45 27.27 -31.85
N SER A 71 15.34 26.90 -31.21
CA SER A 71 15.19 25.63 -30.48
C SER A 71 13.74 25.18 -30.55
N VAL A 72 13.40 24.47 -31.61
CA VAL A 72 12.04 23.99 -31.92
C VAL A 72 12.11 22.52 -32.36
N ASN A 73 11.04 21.75 -32.21
CA ASN A 73 11.07 20.39 -32.73
C ASN A 73 11.06 20.45 -34.26
N PRO A 74 12.09 19.96 -34.98
CA PRO A 74 12.14 20.08 -36.44
C PRO A 74 11.01 19.33 -37.15
N ALA A 75 10.34 18.40 -36.45
CA ALA A 75 9.23 17.63 -36.98
C ALA A 75 9.58 16.95 -38.31
N PHE A 76 10.68 16.20 -38.31
CA PHE A 76 11.07 15.36 -39.45
C PHE A 76 9.92 14.43 -39.84
N ILE A 77 9.71 14.24 -41.15
CA ILE A 77 8.66 13.35 -41.68
C ILE A 77 8.86 11.92 -41.15
N SER A 78 10.11 11.42 -41.14
CA SER A 78 10.45 10.13 -40.50
C SER A 78 11.95 10.02 -40.19
N SER A 79 12.38 8.90 -39.59
CA SER A 79 13.82 8.64 -39.38
C SER A 79 14.61 8.37 -40.68
N THR A 80 13.92 8.14 -41.79
CA THR A 80 14.52 7.91 -43.12
C THR A 80 14.22 9.04 -44.09
N ASP A 81 13.36 9.98 -43.70
CA ASP A 81 12.92 11.12 -44.50
C ASP A 81 13.18 12.40 -43.69
N LEU A 82 14.28 13.07 -44.03
CA LEU A 82 14.83 14.21 -43.30
C LEU A 82 14.23 15.55 -43.72
N HIS A 83 13.19 15.54 -44.56
CA HIS A 83 12.37 16.72 -44.78
C HIS A 83 11.72 17.14 -43.46
N ILE A 84 11.69 18.45 -43.23
CA ILE A 84 11.14 19.05 -42.01
C ILE A 84 9.77 19.66 -42.29
N SER A 85 8.97 19.85 -41.24
CA SER A 85 7.68 20.53 -41.36
C SER A 85 7.49 21.69 -40.38
N GLU A 86 8.52 21.99 -39.56
CA GLU A 86 8.48 23.05 -38.55
C GLU A 86 8.69 24.43 -39.18
N MET A 87 7.64 25.26 -39.18
CA MET A 87 7.64 26.55 -39.85
C MET A 87 8.67 27.53 -39.27
N ALA A 88 8.99 27.44 -37.97
CA ALA A 88 9.99 28.30 -37.38
C ALA A 88 11.38 28.14 -38.05
N LEU A 89 11.61 27.03 -38.77
CA LEU A 89 12.82 26.76 -39.53
C LEU A 89 12.79 27.28 -40.98
N ASN A 90 11.61 27.59 -41.54
CA ASN A 90 11.46 28.12 -42.90
C ASN A 90 11.98 29.56 -43.00
N GLY A 91 12.86 29.84 -43.96
CA GLY A 91 13.47 31.15 -44.21
C GLY A 91 14.22 31.71 -43.01
N SER A 92 14.61 30.86 -42.06
CA SER A 92 15.22 31.26 -40.79
C SER A 92 16.73 31.41 -40.88
N CYS A 93 17.33 31.02 -42.01
CA CYS A 93 18.77 30.91 -42.21
C CYS A 93 19.29 31.86 -43.29
N MET A 94 20.62 31.97 -43.37
CA MET A 94 21.29 32.74 -44.41
C MET A 94 21.72 31.85 -45.58
N GLN A 95 21.57 32.33 -46.82
CA GLN A 95 22.08 31.60 -47.98
C GLN A 95 23.61 31.52 -47.93
N LEU A 96 24.17 30.31 -48.08
CA LEU A 96 25.61 30.05 -48.13
C LEU A 96 26.02 29.73 -49.58
N PRO A 97 26.88 30.55 -50.24
CA PRO A 97 27.29 30.30 -51.62
C PRO A 97 27.94 28.93 -51.85
N GLU A 98 28.52 28.35 -50.80
CA GLU A 98 29.17 27.04 -50.83
C GLU A 98 28.17 25.86 -50.82
N VAL A 99 26.91 26.11 -50.46
CA VAL A 99 25.81 25.13 -50.42
C VAL A 99 24.60 25.70 -51.18
N PRO A 100 24.69 25.79 -52.53
CA PRO A 100 23.67 26.46 -53.33
C PRO A 100 22.39 25.64 -53.45
N ASP A 101 22.49 24.31 -53.39
CA ASP A 101 21.38 23.39 -53.56
C ASP A 101 21.09 22.61 -52.26
N ASP A 102 19.84 22.20 -52.08
CA ASP A 102 19.39 21.35 -50.97
C ASP A 102 19.63 19.84 -51.24
N ILE A 103 19.14 18.98 -50.36
CA ILE A 103 19.31 17.53 -50.45
C ILE A 103 18.67 16.90 -51.69
N ASP A 104 17.66 17.57 -52.27
CA ASP A 104 16.95 17.18 -53.47
C ASP A 104 17.51 17.84 -54.74
N SER A 105 18.65 18.52 -54.63
CA SER A 105 19.29 19.27 -55.70
C SER A 105 18.45 20.45 -56.23
N GLN A 106 17.63 21.05 -55.37
CA GLN A 106 16.89 22.28 -55.66
C GLN A 106 17.65 23.49 -55.12
N LEU A 107 17.57 24.62 -55.82
CA LEU A 107 18.25 25.84 -55.39
C LEU A 107 17.66 26.35 -54.07
N ARG A 108 18.53 26.64 -53.11
CA ARG A 108 18.13 27.18 -51.81
C ARG A 108 17.61 28.61 -51.89
N ASN A 109 16.59 28.92 -51.09
CA ASN A 109 15.94 30.24 -51.05
C ASN A 109 16.84 31.30 -50.40
N ASN A 110 16.44 32.57 -50.49
CA ASN A 110 17.08 33.67 -49.76
C ASN A 110 16.01 34.58 -49.13
N PRO A 111 15.81 34.51 -47.79
CA PRO A 111 16.51 33.64 -46.83
C PRO A 111 16.21 32.15 -47.04
N THR A 112 17.10 31.27 -46.58
CA THR A 112 17.03 29.80 -46.77
C THR A 112 16.45 29.11 -45.53
N ASP A 113 16.00 27.88 -45.70
CA ASP A 113 15.51 27.04 -44.62
C ASP A 113 16.66 26.43 -43.81
N MET A 114 16.38 26.13 -42.55
CA MET A 114 17.33 25.45 -41.67
C MET A 114 17.35 23.96 -41.96
N GLY A 115 18.54 23.35 -42.02
CA GLY A 115 18.71 21.92 -42.26
C GLY A 115 19.04 21.59 -43.72
N ALA A 116 18.74 20.36 -44.13
CA ALA A 116 19.18 19.82 -45.41
C ALA A 116 18.23 20.12 -46.58
N ASP A 117 17.00 20.53 -46.30
CA ASP A 117 15.89 20.61 -47.25
C ASP A 117 15.28 22.02 -47.27
N GLU A 118 14.75 22.42 -48.42
CA GLU A 118 13.92 23.61 -48.59
C GLU A 118 12.46 23.20 -48.74
N PHE A 119 11.61 23.71 -47.87
CA PHE A 119 10.20 23.42 -47.89
C PHE A 119 9.39 24.70 -47.92
N THR A 120 8.37 24.71 -48.79
CA THR A 120 7.38 25.79 -48.77
C THR A 120 6.22 25.36 -47.87
N PRO A 121 6.06 25.93 -46.66
CA PRO A 121 4.94 25.58 -45.80
C PRO A 121 3.63 25.99 -46.47
N SER A 122 2.65 25.09 -46.43
CA SER A 122 1.31 25.37 -46.92
C SER A 122 0.46 26.05 -45.85
N THR A 123 -0.52 26.86 -46.27
CA THR A 123 -1.50 27.48 -45.36
C THR A 123 -2.20 26.40 -44.53
N MET A 124 -2.32 26.64 -43.22
CA MET A 124 -3.03 25.74 -42.31
C MET A 124 -4.47 25.56 -42.78
N VAL A 125 -4.87 24.30 -42.89
CA VAL A 125 -6.22 23.90 -43.27
C VAL A 125 -6.89 23.22 -42.10
N LEU A 126 -8.17 23.50 -41.89
CA LEU A 126 -9.03 22.73 -41.01
C LEU A 126 -9.48 21.47 -41.76
N ASP A 127 -9.03 20.30 -41.31
CA ASP A 127 -9.38 19.03 -41.95
C ASP A 127 -10.74 18.52 -41.47
N SER A 128 -10.93 18.52 -40.15
CA SER A 128 -12.17 18.05 -39.54
C SER A 128 -12.29 18.51 -38.10
N ILE A 129 -13.52 18.48 -37.60
CA ILE A 129 -13.83 18.64 -36.18
C ILE A 129 -14.65 17.43 -35.78
N THR A 130 -14.22 16.70 -34.77
CA THR A 130 -14.95 15.52 -34.26
C THR A 130 -15.25 15.69 -32.78
N VAL A 131 -16.41 15.18 -32.35
CA VAL A 131 -16.87 15.27 -30.97
C VAL A 131 -17.18 13.88 -30.45
N THR A 132 -16.76 13.59 -29.22
CA THR A 132 -16.89 12.27 -28.58
C THR A 132 -17.19 12.39 -27.09
N HIS A 133 -17.81 11.36 -26.51
CA HIS A 133 -17.87 11.18 -25.05
C HIS A 133 -16.69 10.32 -24.58
N PRO A 134 -15.65 10.92 -23.97
CA PRO A 134 -14.50 10.15 -23.50
C PRO A 134 -14.81 9.33 -22.24
N VAL A 135 -15.88 9.68 -21.51
CA VAL A 135 -16.29 9.02 -20.27
C VAL A 135 -17.82 8.90 -20.29
N LEU A 136 -18.33 7.69 -20.00
CA LEU A 136 -19.77 7.37 -19.99
C LEU A 136 -20.32 7.07 -18.58
N ALA A 137 -19.44 7.03 -17.58
CA ALA A 137 -19.80 6.73 -16.20
C ALA A 137 -20.72 7.81 -15.60
N SER A 138 -21.60 7.42 -14.68
CA SER A 138 -22.43 8.34 -13.88
C SER A 138 -21.60 9.43 -13.19
N VAL A 139 -22.22 10.59 -12.93
CA VAL A 139 -21.61 11.70 -12.17
C VAL A 139 -22.27 11.88 -10.82
N ALA A 140 -21.49 12.27 -9.83
CA ALA A 140 -22.00 12.54 -8.50
C ALA A 140 -22.66 13.92 -8.38
N THR A 141 -23.71 14.06 -7.56
CA THR A 141 -24.20 15.39 -7.18
C THR A 141 -23.11 16.18 -6.45
N GLY A 142 -22.99 17.48 -6.71
CA GLY A 142 -21.95 18.33 -6.12
C GLY A 142 -20.53 18.12 -6.65
N SER A 143 -20.32 17.24 -7.64
CA SER A 143 -19.00 17.00 -8.23
C SER A 143 -18.61 18.10 -9.22
N ALA A 144 -17.31 18.40 -9.30
CA ALA A 144 -16.77 19.44 -10.17
C ALA A 144 -15.96 18.86 -11.34
N ASN A 145 -15.85 19.62 -12.43
CA ASN A 145 -15.04 19.33 -13.61
C ASN A 145 -15.32 17.96 -14.26
N ASN A 146 -16.58 17.51 -14.25
CA ASN A 146 -16.94 16.26 -14.92
C ASN A 146 -16.85 16.43 -16.43
N VAL A 147 -15.94 15.69 -17.07
CA VAL A 147 -15.77 15.72 -18.53
C VAL A 147 -17.02 15.18 -19.22
N ILE A 148 -17.62 16.01 -20.07
CA ILE A 148 -18.84 15.69 -20.84
C ILE A 148 -18.44 15.36 -22.27
N LEU A 149 -17.79 16.31 -22.96
CA LEU A 149 -17.38 16.15 -24.36
C LEU A 149 -15.88 16.36 -24.53
N ARG A 150 -15.30 15.62 -25.47
CA ARG A 150 -14.00 15.90 -26.07
C ARG A 150 -14.21 16.33 -27.51
N ILE A 151 -13.68 17.51 -27.85
CA ILE A 151 -13.67 18.11 -29.18
C ILE A 151 -12.25 17.98 -29.73
N ALA A 152 -12.10 17.32 -30.86
CA ALA A 152 -10.81 17.19 -31.56
C ALA A 152 -10.88 18.00 -32.85
N VAL A 153 -10.08 19.07 -32.92
CA VAL A 153 -9.94 19.94 -34.09
C VAL A 153 -8.68 19.52 -34.84
N HIS A 154 -8.86 18.88 -35.98
CA HIS A 154 -7.78 18.37 -36.82
C HIS A 154 -7.37 19.44 -37.82
N THR A 155 -6.09 19.79 -37.81
CA THR A 155 -5.51 20.73 -38.76
C THR A 155 -4.30 20.13 -39.44
N SER A 156 -4.12 20.49 -40.70
CA SER A 156 -2.95 20.13 -41.51
C SER A 156 -2.23 21.40 -41.94
N ASN A 157 -0.94 21.25 -42.24
CA ASN A 157 -0.01 22.34 -42.52
C ASN A 157 0.12 23.32 -41.34
N SER A 158 0.89 24.39 -41.54
CA SER A 158 1.30 25.26 -40.47
C SER A 158 1.17 26.74 -40.81
N LEU A 159 1.35 27.17 -42.07
CA LEU A 159 1.45 28.59 -42.43
C LEU A 159 0.16 29.36 -42.10
N ASN A 160 0.29 30.53 -41.49
CA ASN A 160 -0.83 31.34 -40.99
C ASN A 160 -1.78 30.52 -40.08
N PRO A 161 -1.32 30.12 -38.87
CA PRO A 161 -2.09 29.25 -37.99
C PRO A 161 -3.51 29.75 -37.74
N LEU A 162 -4.46 28.83 -37.78
CA LEU A 162 -5.86 29.09 -37.48
C LEU A 162 -6.02 29.37 -35.97
N SER A 163 -6.97 30.22 -35.61
CA SER A 163 -7.25 30.57 -34.22
C SER A 163 -8.68 30.18 -33.84
N LEU A 164 -8.82 29.38 -32.78
CA LEU A 164 -10.11 29.10 -32.15
C LEU A 164 -10.55 30.33 -31.34
N GLU A 165 -11.68 30.90 -31.71
CA GLU A 165 -12.24 32.10 -31.05
C GLU A 165 -13.36 31.75 -30.06
N GLY A 166 -14.02 30.60 -30.25
CA GLY A 166 -15.02 30.12 -29.31
C GLY A 166 -15.72 28.86 -29.78
N ILE A 167 -16.49 28.25 -28.88
CA ILE A 167 -17.32 27.08 -29.17
C ILE A 167 -18.74 27.33 -28.66
N THR A 168 -19.71 27.03 -29.51
CA THR A 168 -21.13 27.08 -29.21
C THR A 168 -21.64 25.69 -28.88
N PHE A 169 -22.31 25.57 -27.74
CA PHE A 169 -22.82 24.32 -27.20
C PHE A 169 -24.34 24.40 -27.02
N ASN A 170 -24.98 23.24 -26.91
CA ASN A 170 -26.35 23.11 -26.47
C ASN A 170 -26.44 22.03 -25.38
N THR A 171 -27.27 22.22 -24.37
CA THR A 171 -27.54 21.20 -23.34
C THR A 171 -28.51 20.11 -23.81
N ASN A 172 -28.70 19.92 -25.11
CA ASN A 172 -29.51 18.85 -25.68
C ASN A 172 -29.08 17.49 -25.10
N GLY A 173 -30.06 16.63 -24.80
CA GLY A 173 -29.84 15.34 -24.11
C GLY A 173 -29.84 15.44 -22.57
N SER A 174 -29.65 16.63 -21.99
CA SER A 174 -29.80 16.84 -20.54
C SER A 174 -31.27 16.89 -20.12
N SER A 175 -31.61 16.30 -18.96
CA SER A 175 -32.99 16.25 -18.46
C SER A 175 -33.46 17.58 -17.83
N ASN A 176 -32.62 18.22 -17.01
CA ASN A 176 -32.95 19.48 -16.33
C ASN A 176 -31.69 20.36 -16.13
N PRO A 177 -31.07 20.80 -17.24
CA PRO A 177 -29.75 21.43 -17.22
C PRO A 177 -29.69 22.69 -16.35
N LEU A 178 -30.74 23.51 -16.36
CA LEU A 178 -30.81 24.76 -15.57
C LEU A 178 -30.64 24.54 -14.05
N ASN A 179 -31.15 23.42 -13.52
CA ASN A 179 -31.12 23.14 -12.08
C ASN A 179 -30.04 22.11 -11.72
N ASP A 180 -29.66 21.24 -12.63
CA ASP A 180 -28.70 20.17 -12.35
C ASP A 180 -27.24 20.55 -12.63
N ILE A 181 -27.01 21.49 -13.55
CA ILE A 181 -25.66 21.92 -13.95
C ILE A 181 -25.37 23.29 -13.34
N GLU A 182 -24.38 23.36 -12.46
CA GLU A 182 -23.96 24.61 -11.81
C GLU A 182 -23.25 25.54 -12.80
N ASN A 183 -22.30 25.00 -13.55
CA ASN A 183 -21.55 25.73 -14.57
C ASN A 183 -20.88 24.80 -15.59
N ALA A 184 -20.62 25.35 -16.76
CA ALA A 184 -19.83 24.78 -17.83
C ALA A 184 -18.49 25.50 -17.97
N LYS A 185 -17.44 24.73 -18.24
CA LYS A 185 -16.07 25.22 -18.49
C LYS A 185 -15.47 24.54 -19.71
N LEU A 186 -14.66 25.28 -20.45
CA LEU A 186 -13.90 24.80 -21.59
C LEU A 186 -12.42 24.68 -21.21
N TRP A 187 -11.79 23.60 -21.64
CA TRP A 187 -10.37 23.33 -21.36
C TRP A 187 -9.63 22.98 -22.65
N SER A 188 -8.34 23.29 -22.72
CA SER A 188 -7.45 22.85 -23.80
C SER A 188 -6.29 22.04 -23.24
N SER A 189 -5.98 20.91 -23.86
CA SER A 189 -4.77 20.11 -23.59
C SER A 189 -3.79 20.12 -24.76
N GLY A 190 -3.93 21.11 -25.67
CA GLY A 190 -3.13 21.20 -26.90
C GLY A 190 -3.20 19.92 -27.71
N ASN A 191 -2.05 19.36 -28.08
CA ASN A 191 -1.95 18.12 -28.85
C ASN A 191 -1.99 16.83 -27.99
N VAL A 192 -2.23 16.94 -26.68
CA VAL A 192 -2.25 15.78 -25.77
C VAL A 192 -3.68 15.30 -25.56
N ASN A 193 -3.97 14.04 -25.91
CA ASN A 193 -5.27 13.40 -25.68
C ASN A 193 -5.45 12.93 -24.21
N ASN A 194 -5.26 13.84 -23.26
CA ASN A 194 -5.43 13.56 -21.83
C ASN A 194 -5.92 14.82 -21.09
N PHE A 195 -7.11 14.73 -20.48
CA PHE A 195 -7.71 15.84 -19.73
C PHE A 195 -6.84 16.29 -18.54
N ALA A 196 -6.02 15.41 -17.95
CA ALA A 196 -5.17 15.77 -16.80
C ALA A 196 -4.15 16.88 -17.10
N ASN A 197 -3.78 17.07 -18.37
CA ASN A 197 -2.86 18.12 -18.82
C ASN A 197 -3.60 19.37 -19.34
N ALA A 198 -4.91 19.48 -19.08
CA ALA A 198 -5.74 20.54 -19.66
C ALA A 198 -5.71 21.83 -18.82
N THR A 199 -5.70 22.97 -19.50
CA THR A 199 -5.79 24.32 -18.92
C THR A 199 -7.15 24.93 -19.29
N GLN A 200 -7.84 25.53 -18.32
CA GLN A 200 -9.12 26.21 -18.59
C GLN A 200 -8.88 27.38 -19.56
N ILE A 201 -9.73 27.48 -20.57
CA ILE A 201 -9.76 28.59 -21.53
C ILE A 201 -11.16 29.21 -21.54
N GLY A 202 -11.20 30.53 -21.70
CA GLY A 202 -12.43 31.29 -21.65
C GLY A 202 -13.05 31.36 -20.24
N ASN A 203 -14.16 32.08 -20.16
CA ASN A 203 -14.91 32.29 -18.93
C ASN A 203 -15.77 31.08 -18.57
N THR A 204 -15.94 30.86 -17.27
CA THR A 204 -16.93 29.91 -16.74
C THR A 204 -18.34 30.39 -17.10
N TYR A 205 -19.15 29.51 -17.71
CA TYR A 205 -20.55 29.79 -18.03
C TYR A 205 -21.46 29.21 -16.96
N ASN A 206 -22.17 30.04 -16.19
CA ASN A 206 -23.03 29.58 -15.09
C ASN A 206 -24.42 29.17 -15.57
N ASN A 207 -24.97 28.10 -14.99
CA ASN A 207 -26.32 27.58 -15.22
C ASN A 207 -26.67 27.43 -16.73
N PRO A 208 -25.91 26.62 -17.49
CA PRO A 208 -26.17 26.43 -18.92
C PRO A 208 -27.58 25.85 -19.14
N ASN A 209 -28.30 26.39 -20.11
CA ASN A 209 -29.65 25.95 -20.46
C ASN A 209 -29.94 26.28 -21.93
N ASN A 210 -30.18 25.26 -22.74
CA ASN A 210 -30.23 25.33 -24.20
C ASN A 210 -28.88 25.81 -24.78
N LEU A 211 -28.92 26.71 -25.76
CA LEU A 211 -27.75 27.23 -26.45
C LEU A 211 -26.91 28.13 -25.53
N PHE A 212 -25.61 27.87 -25.45
CA PHE A 212 -24.65 28.72 -24.75
C PHE A 212 -23.30 28.73 -25.47
N GLN A 213 -22.50 29.77 -25.27
CA GLN A 213 -21.23 29.94 -25.97
C GLN A 213 -20.11 30.32 -24.99
N ILE A 214 -18.92 29.76 -25.20
CA ILE A 214 -17.68 30.16 -24.51
C ILE A 214 -16.74 30.72 -25.58
N ASN A 215 -16.66 32.06 -25.66
CA ASN A 215 -15.93 32.81 -26.69
C ASN A 215 -15.14 34.02 -26.14
N THR A 216 -15.13 34.21 -24.83
CA THR A 216 -14.42 35.32 -24.16
C THR A 216 -13.76 34.82 -22.90
N GLY A 217 -12.70 35.50 -22.45
CA GLY A 217 -11.97 35.19 -21.22
C GLY A 217 -10.52 34.81 -21.47
N THR A 218 -9.82 34.48 -20.39
CA THR A 218 -8.38 34.17 -20.42
C THR A 218 -8.10 32.97 -21.31
N GLY A 219 -7.09 33.08 -22.18
CA GLY A 219 -6.69 31.98 -23.08
C GLY A 219 -7.51 31.86 -24.36
N LEU A 220 -8.42 32.78 -24.67
CA LEU A 220 -9.04 32.90 -26.00
C LEU A 220 -8.60 34.23 -26.68
N PRO A 221 -8.36 34.24 -28.00
CA PRO A 221 -8.38 33.09 -28.90
C PRO A 221 -7.20 32.14 -28.69
N VAL A 222 -7.37 30.86 -29.03
CA VAL A 222 -6.30 29.84 -28.99
C VAL A 222 -5.74 29.65 -30.38
N THR A 223 -4.45 29.91 -30.58
CA THR A 223 -3.74 29.52 -31.81
C THR A 223 -3.65 28.00 -31.88
N LEU A 224 -4.13 27.41 -32.98
CA LEU A 224 -4.11 25.97 -33.22
C LEU A 224 -2.73 25.52 -33.72
N ASN A 225 -2.32 24.34 -33.30
CA ASN A 225 -1.10 23.68 -33.78
C ASN A 225 -1.44 22.68 -34.88
N THR A 226 -0.49 22.40 -35.77
CA THR A 226 -0.61 21.30 -36.73
C THR A 226 -0.91 19.97 -36.01
N GLY A 227 -1.76 19.14 -36.61
CA GLY A 227 -2.26 17.91 -36.02
C GLY A 227 -3.56 18.12 -35.26
N ILE A 228 -3.79 17.31 -34.21
CA ILE A 228 -5.04 17.29 -33.45
C ILE A 228 -4.93 18.21 -32.24
N ASN A 229 -5.83 19.19 -32.13
CA ASN A 229 -5.98 20.06 -30.97
C ASN A 229 -7.18 19.58 -30.15
N TYR A 230 -6.95 19.26 -28.87
CA TYR A 230 -7.97 18.71 -27.99
C TYR A 230 -8.54 19.78 -27.06
N PHE A 231 -9.88 19.87 -27.07
CA PHE A 231 -10.66 20.70 -26.17
C PHE A 231 -11.69 19.86 -25.42
N TRP A 232 -12.06 20.30 -24.23
CA TRP A 232 -12.90 19.51 -23.31
C TRP A 232 -13.98 20.39 -22.71
N LEU A 233 -15.24 19.97 -22.83
CA LEU A 233 -16.35 20.55 -22.09
C LEU A 233 -16.52 19.80 -20.77
N THR A 234 -16.53 20.53 -19.66
CA THR A 234 -16.83 19.96 -18.34
C THR A 234 -18.01 20.64 -17.68
N TYR A 235 -18.75 19.89 -16.88
CA TYR A 235 -19.79 20.42 -16.00
C TYR A 235 -19.42 20.24 -14.52
N ASN A 236 -19.71 21.27 -13.72
CA ASN A 236 -19.95 21.06 -12.30
C ASN A 236 -21.43 20.73 -12.09
N ILE A 237 -21.70 19.71 -11.29
CA ILE A 237 -23.06 19.26 -10.99
C ILE A 237 -23.51 19.92 -9.68
N ASN A 238 -24.70 20.51 -9.68
CA ASN A 238 -25.25 21.12 -8.47
C ASN A 238 -25.35 20.08 -7.34
N SER A 239 -25.11 20.52 -6.10
CA SER A 239 -25.28 19.66 -4.92
C SER A 239 -26.75 19.26 -4.71
N SER A 240 -27.68 20.10 -5.19
CA SER A 240 -29.13 19.87 -5.24
C SER A 240 -29.63 19.22 -6.53
N ALA A 241 -28.73 18.76 -7.41
CA ALA A 241 -29.12 18.14 -8.67
C ALA A 241 -29.98 16.89 -8.43
N THR A 242 -30.95 16.66 -9.32
CA THR A 242 -31.91 15.58 -9.16
C THR A 242 -31.27 14.23 -9.51
N ASN A 243 -31.33 13.28 -8.58
CA ASN A 243 -30.83 11.92 -8.79
C ASN A 243 -31.52 11.27 -9.99
N LEU A 244 -30.75 10.53 -10.81
CA LEU A 244 -31.14 9.87 -12.07
C LEU A 244 -31.38 10.78 -13.27
N ASN A 245 -31.36 12.11 -13.12
CA ASN A 245 -31.39 12.97 -14.30
C ASN A 245 -30.15 12.77 -15.15
N VAL A 246 -30.28 12.97 -16.46
CA VAL A 246 -29.17 12.85 -17.41
C VAL A 246 -28.52 14.22 -17.62
N VAL A 247 -27.19 14.23 -17.68
CA VAL A 247 -26.41 15.37 -18.18
C VAL A 247 -25.73 15.00 -19.47
N ASP A 248 -25.90 15.86 -20.45
CA ASP A 248 -25.36 15.70 -21.79
C ASP A 248 -25.15 17.06 -22.46
N ALA A 249 -24.46 17.04 -23.60
CA ALA A 249 -24.20 18.24 -24.37
C ALA A 249 -24.01 17.92 -25.85
N GLU A 250 -24.26 18.93 -26.67
CA GLU A 250 -23.99 18.97 -28.08
C GLU A 250 -23.05 20.13 -28.38
N VAL A 251 -22.12 19.95 -29.32
CA VAL A 251 -21.39 21.05 -29.96
C VAL A 251 -22.15 21.46 -31.20
N VAL A 252 -22.66 22.69 -31.20
CA VAL A 252 -23.41 23.26 -32.32
C VAL A 252 -22.45 23.80 -33.37
N ASP A 253 -21.45 24.58 -32.99
CA ASP A 253 -20.43 25.08 -33.90
C ASP A 253 -19.14 25.42 -33.17
N VAL A 254 -18.05 25.47 -33.94
CA VAL A 254 -16.72 25.88 -33.51
C VAL A 254 -16.31 27.08 -34.36
N ASN A 255 -16.09 28.23 -33.73
CA ASN A 255 -15.67 29.45 -34.40
C ASN A 255 -14.14 29.46 -34.55
N ILE A 256 -13.66 29.43 -35.79
CA ILE A 256 -12.25 29.48 -36.15
C ILE A 256 -12.04 30.62 -37.16
N ASN A 257 -11.19 31.59 -36.80
CA ASN A 257 -10.94 32.81 -37.59
C ASN A 257 -12.23 33.51 -38.07
N GLY A 258 -13.21 33.67 -37.18
CA GLY A 258 -14.50 34.30 -37.48
C GLY A 258 -15.50 33.46 -38.29
N ASN A 259 -15.15 32.22 -38.66
CA ASN A 259 -16.04 31.30 -39.39
C ASN A 259 -16.55 30.18 -38.47
N ASN A 260 -17.85 29.88 -38.56
CA ASN A 260 -18.48 28.81 -37.76
C ASN A 260 -18.47 27.49 -38.53
N TYR A 261 -17.79 26.49 -37.96
CA TYR A 261 -17.70 25.14 -38.52
C TYR A 261 -18.55 24.17 -37.72
N GLN A 262 -19.33 23.34 -38.43
CA GLN A 262 -20.14 22.28 -37.84
C GLN A 262 -19.27 21.03 -37.59
N PRO A 263 -19.26 20.48 -36.38
CA PRO A 263 -18.54 19.25 -36.10
C PRO A 263 -19.19 18.02 -36.77
N VAL A 264 -18.34 17.07 -37.16
CA VAL A 264 -18.76 15.72 -37.52
C VAL A 264 -19.21 15.04 -36.22
N ASN A 265 -20.51 14.71 -36.16
CA ASN A 265 -21.18 14.14 -34.99
C ASN A 265 -21.14 15.06 -33.75
N GLY A 266 -21.71 16.28 -33.87
CA GLY A 266 -21.76 17.27 -32.78
C GLY A 266 -22.52 16.85 -31.52
N ALA A 267 -23.46 15.91 -31.66
CA ALA A 267 -24.23 15.31 -30.57
C ALA A 267 -23.95 13.80 -30.47
N PRO A 268 -22.75 13.37 -30.03
CA PRO A 268 -22.49 11.96 -29.80
C PRO A 268 -23.46 11.40 -28.73
N ASN A 269 -23.76 10.10 -28.76
CA ASN A 269 -24.68 9.51 -27.79
C ASN A 269 -24.09 9.54 -26.36
N GLY A 270 -24.66 10.34 -25.47
CA GLY A 270 -24.38 10.39 -24.04
C GLY A 270 -25.63 10.10 -23.20
N THR A 271 -25.53 9.23 -22.18
CA THR A 271 -26.63 8.98 -21.23
C THR A 271 -26.13 8.98 -19.79
N ARG A 272 -25.31 9.97 -19.46
CA ARG A 272 -24.65 10.04 -18.16
C ARG A 272 -25.66 10.43 -17.08
N THR A 273 -25.97 9.48 -16.20
CA THR A 273 -26.90 9.73 -15.09
C THR A 273 -26.20 10.41 -13.92
N ILE A 274 -26.86 11.40 -13.33
CA ILE A 274 -26.53 11.95 -12.02
C ILE A 274 -26.89 10.92 -10.95
N ARG A 275 -25.98 10.72 -10.00
CA ARG A 275 -26.15 9.83 -8.86
C ARG A 275 -25.80 10.58 -7.58
N THR A 276 -26.60 10.38 -6.54
CA THR A 276 -26.21 10.86 -5.21
C THR A 276 -25.04 10.02 -4.68
N PRO A 277 -23.99 10.63 -4.08
CA PRO A 277 -22.94 9.88 -3.38
C PRO A 277 -23.51 8.96 -2.30
N LEU A 278 -22.74 7.94 -1.90
CA LEU A 278 -23.21 7.01 -0.87
C LEU A 278 -23.31 7.70 0.48
N SER A 279 -24.41 7.45 1.21
CA SER A 279 -24.65 7.97 2.56
C SER A 279 -25.41 6.97 3.42
N GLY A 280 -25.04 6.82 4.70
CA GLY A 280 -25.76 5.98 5.66
C GLY A 280 -25.13 4.59 5.88
N ILE A 281 -25.97 3.61 6.21
CA ILE A 281 -25.52 2.26 6.61
C ILE A 281 -25.74 1.29 5.45
N TYR A 282 -24.66 0.65 5.02
CA TYR A 282 -24.69 -0.40 3.99
C TYR A 282 -24.37 -1.74 4.63
N GLN A 283 -25.21 -2.73 4.38
CA GLN A 283 -24.95 -4.11 4.76
C GLN A 283 -24.36 -4.84 3.57
N ILE A 284 -23.17 -5.41 3.78
CA ILE A 284 -22.38 -6.07 2.75
C ILE A 284 -22.12 -7.50 3.21
N GLY A 285 -22.05 -8.45 2.28
CA GLY A 285 -21.53 -9.77 2.61
C GLY A 285 -22.49 -10.70 3.37
N THR A 286 -23.81 -10.56 3.19
CA THR A 286 -24.80 -11.50 3.77
C THR A 286 -24.48 -12.95 3.41
N GLY A 287 -24.29 -13.80 4.43
CA GLY A 287 -24.06 -15.23 4.23
C GLY A 287 -22.67 -15.60 3.70
N GLY A 288 -21.70 -14.68 3.76
CA GLY A 288 -20.32 -14.93 3.31
C GLY A 288 -20.05 -14.65 1.82
N ASP A 289 -21.03 -14.09 1.08
CA ASP A 289 -20.84 -13.64 -0.31
C ASP A 289 -20.27 -12.21 -0.38
N TYR A 290 -18.95 -12.11 -0.55
CA TYR A 290 -18.23 -10.84 -0.65
C TYR A 290 -18.33 -10.16 -2.03
N SER A 291 -19.09 -10.69 -3.00
CA SER A 291 -19.27 -10.03 -4.31
C SER A 291 -19.91 -8.63 -4.22
N THR A 292 -20.73 -8.43 -3.18
CA THR A 292 -21.33 -7.13 -2.85
C THR A 292 -20.31 -6.10 -2.35
N LEU A 293 -19.14 -6.55 -1.88
CA LEU A 293 -18.07 -5.67 -1.40
C LEU A 293 -17.36 -4.95 -2.56
N SER A 294 -17.09 -5.67 -3.66
CA SER A 294 -16.49 -5.05 -4.85
C SER A 294 -17.41 -4.01 -5.49
N ALA A 295 -18.72 -4.28 -5.53
CA ALA A 295 -19.70 -3.32 -6.03
C ALA A 295 -19.74 -2.05 -5.17
N PHE A 296 -19.77 -2.20 -3.84
CA PHE A 296 -19.72 -1.07 -2.92
C PHE A 296 -18.47 -0.21 -3.14
N PHE A 297 -17.27 -0.80 -3.22
CA PHE A 297 -16.04 -0.01 -3.45
C PHE A 297 -15.98 0.63 -4.85
N ALA A 298 -16.56 -0.01 -5.87
CA ALA A 298 -16.68 0.60 -7.19
C ALA A 298 -17.56 1.86 -7.12
N ASP A 299 -18.70 1.80 -6.44
CA ASP A 299 -19.58 2.94 -6.24
C ASP A 299 -18.89 4.04 -5.41
N VAL A 300 -18.12 3.68 -4.37
CA VAL A 300 -17.35 4.66 -3.59
C VAL A 300 -16.31 5.37 -4.44
N ASN A 301 -15.55 4.65 -5.27
CA ASN A 301 -14.54 5.24 -6.13
C ASN A 301 -15.15 6.14 -7.20
N GLN A 302 -16.33 5.79 -7.71
CA GLN A 302 -16.99 6.52 -8.77
C GLN A 302 -17.80 7.73 -8.27
N LEU A 303 -18.54 7.57 -7.17
CA LEU A 303 -19.52 8.54 -6.69
C LEU A 303 -19.07 9.30 -5.44
N GLY A 304 -18.05 8.80 -4.75
CA GLY A 304 -17.59 9.34 -3.47
C GLY A 304 -18.55 9.05 -2.31
N LEU A 305 -18.28 9.69 -1.19
CA LEU A 305 -19.03 9.53 0.06
C LEU A 305 -19.65 10.86 0.47
N MET A 306 -20.85 10.82 1.05
CA MET A 306 -21.50 11.98 1.66
C MET A 306 -21.80 11.69 3.14
N GLY A 307 -21.13 12.44 4.02
CA GLY A 307 -21.26 12.28 5.47
C GLY A 307 -20.65 10.98 5.99
N ASN A 308 -21.20 10.49 7.11
CA ASN A 308 -20.73 9.25 7.72
C ASN A 308 -21.36 8.04 7.01
N VAL A 309 -20.49 7.23 6.38
CA VAL A 309 -20.89 5.95 5.77
C VAL A 309 -20.38 4.81 6.64
N THR A 310 -21.28 3.92 7.05
CA THR A 310 -20.94 2.73 7.84
C THR A 310 -21.25 1.48 7.02
N ALA A 311 -20.22 0.72 6.64
CA ALA A 311 -20.38 -0.59 6.04
C ALA A 311 -20.33 -1.68 7.13
N LYS A 312 -21.36 -2.51 7.21
CA LYS A 312 -21.40 -3.67 8.13
C LYS A 312 -21.24 -4.96 7.33
N ILE A 313 -20.29 -5.79 7.74
CA ILE A 313 -20.09 -7.13 7.19
C ILE A 313 -20.66 -8.13 8.19
N ILE A 314 -21.59 -8.99 7.74
CA ILE A 314 -22.20 -10.02 8.58
C ILE A 314 -21.83 -11.40 8.03
N SER A 315 -20.88 -12.06 8.68
CA SER A 315 -20.46 -13.43 8.36
C SER A 315 -21.15 -14.43 9.29
N ASP A 316 -21.66 -15.53 8.73
CA ASP A 316 -22.20 -16.64 9.51
C ASP A 316 -21.04 -17.51 10.04
N ILE A 317 -20.82 -17.47 11.36
CA ILE A 317 -19.79 -18.26 12.07
C ILE A 317 -20.41 -19.38 12.91
N THR A 318 -21.70 -19.66 12.75
CA THR A 318 -22.46 -20.58 13.61
C THR A 318 -21.85 -21.97 13.64
N GLU A 319 -21.50 -22.53 12.48
CA GLU A 319 -20.95 -23.88 12.40
C GLU A 319 -19.55 -23.98 13.01
N ILE A 320 -18.73 -22.93 12.86
CA ILE A 320 -17.39 -22.86 13.46
C ILE A 320 -17.51 -22.90 14.99
N LYS A 321 -18.35 -22.04 15.56
CA LYS A 321 -18.60 -22.00 17.01
C LYS A 321 -19.21 -23.30 17.53
N ARG A 322 -20.10 -23.93 16.76
CA ARG A 322 -20.68 -25.24 17.09
C ARG A 322 -19.62 -26.34 17.14
N ILE A 323 -18.72 -26.42 16.16
CA ILE A 323 -17.63 -27.40 16.13
C ILE A 323 -16.65 -27.18 17.28
N GLU A 324 -16.30 -25.93 17.59
CA GLU A 324 -15.45 -25.59 18.75
C GLU A 324 -16.07 -26.07 20.06
N GLN A 325 -17.37 -25.81 20.25
CA GLN A 325 -18.10 -26.25 21.44
C GLN A 325 -18.15 -27.78 21.56
N ILE A 326 -18.47 -28.50 20.47
CA ILE A 326 -18.49 -29.97 20.46
C ILE A 326 -17.12 -30.56 20.82
N LYS A 327 -16.04 -30.00 20.26
CA LYS A 327 -14.67 -30.45 20.58
C LYS A 327 -14.35 -30.26 22.06
N LYS A 328 -14.74 -29.12 22.64
CA LYS A 328 -14.53 -28.81 24.05
C LYS A 328 -15.28 -29.77 24.96
N ASP A 329 -16.57 -29.96 24.70
CA ASP A 329 -17.42 -30.87 25.49
C ASP A 329 -16.92 -32.32 25.43
N PHE A 330 -16.43 -32.75 24.26
CA PHE A 330 -15.81 -34.06 24.09
C PHE A 330 -14.57 -34.23 24.99
N VAL A 331 -13.65 -33.26 25.00
CA VAL A 331 -12.41 -33.34 25.80
C VAL A 331 -12.70 -33.37 27.30
N ILE A 332 -13.66 -32.56 27.76
CA ILE A 332 -14.08 -32.54 29.16
C ILE A 332 -14.64 -33.90 29.56
N ASN A 333 -15.61 -34.43 28.81
CA ASN A 333 -16.27 -35.71 29.11
C ASN A 333 -15.28 -36.88 29.12
N VAL A 334 -14.45 -37.00 28.08
CA VAL A 334 -13.43 -38.07 28.00
C VAL A 334 -12.47 -38.01 29.17
N SER A 335 -12.05 -36.81 29.57
CA SER A 335 -11.08 -36.66 30.66
C SER A 335 -11.68 -37.05 32.03
N HIS A 336 -12.96 -36.73 32.27
CA HIS A 336 -13.65 -37.17 33.50
C HIS A 336 -13.81 -38.70 33.55
N GLU A 337 -14.21 -39.32 32.44
CA GLU A 337 -14.36 -40.78 32.35
C GLU A 337 -13.02 -41.53 32.46
N LEU A 338 -11.91 -40.92 32.07
CA LEU A 338 -10.56 -41.50 32.26
C LEU A 338 -10.02 -41.36 33.69
N LYS A 339 -10.38 -40.27 34.40
CA LYS A 339 -9.88 -40.01 35.77
C LYS A 339 -10.31 -41.08 36.77
N THR A 340 -11.56 -41.52 36.69
CA THR A 340 -12.15 -42.51 37.61
C THR A 340 -11.45 -43.88 37.56
N PRO A 341 -11.31 -44.57 36.40
CA PRO A 341 -10.64 -45.87 36.33
C PRO A 341 -9.15 -45.77 36.67
N LEU A 342 -8.47 -44.68 36.30
CA LEU A 342 -7.06 -44.49 36.67
C LEU A 342 -6.86 -44.36 38.19
N THR A 343 -7.81 -43.72 38.88
CA THR A 343 -7.77 -43.60 40.35
C THR A 343 -7.98 -44.97 41.02
N ALA A 344 -8.86 -45.81 40.48
CA ALA A 344 -9.05 -47.18 40.95
C ALA A 344 -7.81 -48.05 40.72
N ILE A 345 -7.22 -47.98 39.51
CA ILE A 345 -5.96 -48.69 39.18
C ILE A 345 -4.84 -48.27 40.14
N LYS A 346 -4.73 -46.97 40.45
CA LYS A 346 -3.75 -46.47 41.42
C LYS A 346 -3.97 -47.09 42.81
N GLY A 347 -5.21 -47.14 43.29
CA GLY A 347 -5.53 -47.74 44.59
C GLY A 347 -5.13 -49.22 44.66
N PHE A 348 -5.41 -50.01 43.63
CA PHE A 348 -5.01 -51.42 43.58
C PHE A 348 -3.48 -51.60 43.53
N ILE A 349 -2.78 -50.72 42.82
CA ILE A 349 -1.31 -50.72 42.77
C ILE A 349 -0.73 -50.43 44.15
N GLU A 350 -1.24 -49.42 44.87
CA GLU A 350 -0.81 -49.09 46.24
C GLU A 350 -1.04 -50.28 47.19
N THR A 351 -2.17 -50.98 47.09
CA THR A 351 -2.41 -52.21 47.85
C THR A 351 -1.42 -53.33 47.49
N LEU A 352 -1.13 -53.53 46.20
CA LEU A 352 -0.18 -54.56 45.75
C LEU A 352 1.27 -54.24 46.18
N GLU A 353 1.66 -52.97 46.28
CA GLU A 353 2.98 -52.58 46.80
C GLU A 353 3.16 -52.95 48.28
N GLU A 354 2.08 -52.97 49.07
CA GLU A 354 2.13 -53.34 50.49
C GLU A 354 2.24 -54.87 50.69
N GLU A 355 1.71 -55.68 49.76
CA GLU A 355 1.67 -57.15 49.89
C GLU A 355 2.86 -57.87 49.23
N VAL A 356 3.58 -57.22 48.30
CA VAL A 356 4.64 -57.86 47.52
C VAL A 356 5.98 -57.89 48.26
N THR A 357 6.52 -59.10 48.45
CA THR A 357 7.81 -59.35 49.10
C THR A 357 8.97 -59.59 48.12
N ASN A 358 8.67 -59.84 46.84
CA ASN A 358 9.67 -60.05 45.78
C ASN A 358 10.12 -58.70 45.19
N GLU A 359 11.42 -58.39 45.26
CA GLU A 359 12.02 -57.13 44.77
C GLU A 359 11.77 -56.87 43.27
N GLU A 360 11.75 -57.91 42.44
CA GLU A 360 11.52 -57.80 41.00
C GLU A 360 10.05 -57.45 40.69
N HIS A 361 9.11 -58.06 41.42
CA HIS A 361 7.69 -57.72 41.31
C HIS A 361 7.40 -56.31 41.84
N LEU A 362 8.04 -55.91 42.95
CA LEU A 362 7.93 -54.56 43.49
C LEU A 362 8.45 -53.52 42.48
N HIS A 363 9.55 -53.83 41.78
CA HIS A 363 10.07 -52.99 40.70
C HIS A 363 9.05 -52.79 39.57
N TYR A 364 8.41 -53.86 39.09
CA TYR A 364 7.38 -53.76 38.05
C TYR A 364 6.14 -52.98 38.51
N ILE A 365 5.68 -53.20 39.74
CA ILE A 365 4.53 -52.48 40.30
C ILE A 365 4.83 -50.98 40.42
N GLN A 366 6.02 -50.61 40.87
CA GLN A 366 6.46 -49.20 40.91
C GLN A 366 6.54 -48.57 39.51
N ILE A 367 6.86 -49.35 38.47
CA ILE A 367 6.79 -48.87 37.07
C ILE A 367 5.33 -48.60 36.69
N VAL A 368 4.40 -49.53 36.93
CA VAL A 368 2.98 -49.34 36.62
C VAL A 368 2.42 -48.15 37.40
N ARG A 369 2.73 -48.01 38.69
CA ARG A 369 2.37 -46.86 39.53
C ARG A 369 2.77 -45.54 38.87
N ARG A 370 4.03 -45.43 38.46
CA ARG A 370 4.58 -44.23 37.83
C ARG A 370 3.86 -43.89 36.52
N HIS A 371 3.51 -44.89 35.71
CA HIS A 371 2.75 -44.67 34.48
C HIS A 371 1.30 -44.26 34.76
N THR A 372 0.64 -44.84 35.77
CA THR A 372 -0.70 -44.46 36.22
C THR A 372 -0.72 -43.03 36.75
N ASP A 373 0.22 -42.65 37.61
CA ASP A 373 0.37 -41.29 38.12
C ASP A 373 0.59 -40.29 36.97
N ARG A 374 1.42 -40.64 35.99
CA ARG A 374 1.65 -39.82 34.80
C ARG A 374 0.38 -39.61 33.99
N LEU A 375 -0.43 -40.66 33.78
CA LEU A 375 -1.71 -40.55 33.08
C LEU A 375 -2.70 -39.67 33.83
N ILE A 376 -2.79 -39.80 35.16
CA ILE A 376 -3.64 -38.95 36.00
C ILE A 376 -3.24 -37.48 35.84
N THR A 377 -1.94 -37.17 35.83
CA THR A 377 -1.47 -35.78 35.60
C THR A 377 -1.82 -35.29 34.21
N ILE A 378 -1.65 -36.09 33.14
CA ILE A 378 -2.03 -35.70 31.77
C ILE A 378 -3.52 -35.36 31.69
N VAL A 379 -4.38 -36.19 32.28
CA VAL A 379 -5.84 -35.98 32.30
C VAL A 379 -6.20 -34.70 33.06
N LYS A 380 -5.57 -34.46 34.22
CA LYS A 380 -5.78 -33.23 35.01
C LYS A 380 -5.32 -31.98 34.24
N ASP A 381 -4.14 -32.03 33.63
CA ASP A 381 -3.57 -30.93 32.85
C ASP A 381 -4.45 -30.62 31.62
N LEU A 382 -4.99 -31.65 30.96
CA LEU A 382 -5.89 -31.51 29.81
C LEU A 382 -7.23 -30.86 30.21
N LEU A 383 -7.84 -31.31 31.31
CA LEU A 383 -9.06 -30.68 31.85
C LEU A 383 -8.81 -29.21 32.15
N LEU A 384 -7.74 -28.93 32.88
CA LEU A 384 -7.40 -27.57 33.26
C LEU A 384 -7.16 -26.70 32.03
N LEU A 385 -6.41 -27.18 31.05
CA LEU A 385 -6.16 -26.42 29.82
C LEU A 385 -7.49 -26.10 29.09
N THR A 386 -8.39 -27.08 29.00
CA THR A 386 -9.71 -26.92 28.37
C THR A 386 -10.57 -25.89 29.12
N GLU A 387 -10.46 -25.86 30.45
CA GLU A 387 -11.12 -24.83 31.27
C GLU A 387 -10.51 -23.44 31.04
N LEU A 388 -9.17 -23.32 31.01
CA LEU A 388 -8.47 -22.05 30.81
C LEU A 388 -8.68 -21.44 29.42
N GLU A 389 -9.04 -22.26 28.43
CA GLU A 389 -9.38 -21.83 27.07
C GLU A 389 -10.81 -21.33 26.93
N ASP A 390 -11.64 -21.53 27.93
CA ASP A 390 -12.99 -20.99 27.96
C ASP A 390 -12.93 -19.46 28.11
N GLU A 391 -13.52 -18.72 27.18
CA GLU A 391 -13.65 -17.26 27.30
C GLU A 391 -14.35 -16.86 28.62
N ALA A 392 -15.29 -17.69 29.10
CA ALA A 392 -15.97 -17.48 30.37
C ALA A 392 -15.08 -17.73 31.61
N TYR A 393 -13.90 -18.31 31.44
CA TYR A 393 -12.97 -18.55 32.56
C TYR A 393 -12.44 -17.26 33.16
N THR A 394 -12.38 -16.19 32.38
CA THR A 394 -12.03 -14.84 32.84
C THR A 394 -12.89 -14.41 34.04
N ASN A 395 -14.16 -14.82 34.09
CA ASN A 395 -15.08 -14.51 35.18
C ASN A 395 -14.84 -15.35 36.45
N LYS A 396 -14.00 -16.39 36.37
CA LYS A 396 -13.64 -17.28 37.48
C LYS A 396 -12.31 -16.91 38.13
N LEU A 397 -11.54 -15.98 37.57
CA LEU A 397 -10.26 -15.54 38.14
C LEU A 397 -10.48 -14.78 39.45
N ILE A 398 -9.70 -15.12 40.47
CA ILE A 398 -9.72 -14.43 41.76
C ILE A 398 -8.59 -13.41 41.77
N ILE A 399 -8.84 -12.24 41.19
CA ILE A 399 -7.84 -11.18 41.06
C ILE A 399 -7.60 -10.48 42.40
N SER A 400 -6.34 -10.38 42.81
CA SER A 400 -5.90 -9.71 44.04
C SER A 400 -4.58 -8.99 43.84
N ASN A 401 -4.24 -8.04 44.73
CA ASN A 401 -2.94 -7.37 44.72
C ASN A 401 -1.87 -8.33 45.30
N VAL A 402 -1.06 -8.91 44.42
CA VAL A 402 -0.03 -9.90 44.79
C VAL A 402 1.35 -9.25 44.84
N ASP A 403 2.08 -9.56 45.90
CA ASP A 403 3.51 -9.27 46.03
C ASP A 403 4.33 -10.41 45.40
N LEU A 404 4.95 -10.13 44.25
CA LEU A 404 5.76 -11.10 43.52
C LEU A 404 6.95 -11.61 44.34
N SER A 405 7.51 -10.79 45.23
CA SER A 405 8.64 -11.20 46.08
C SER A 405 8.21 -12.31 47.02
N ALA A 406 7.09 -12.10 47.72
CA ALA A 406 6.54 -13.11 48.63
C ALA A 406 6.12 -14.39 47.89
N LEU A 407 5.54 -14.26 46.69
CA LEU A 407 5.14 -15.40 45.86
C LEU A 407 6.36 -16.26 45.47
N ILE A 408 7.41 -15.65 44.93
CA ILE A 408 8.62 -16.36 44.50
C ILE A 408 9.37 -16.95 45.69
N GLU A 409 9.39 -16.28 46.85
CA GLU A 409 9.97 -16.84 48.07
C GLU A 409 9.23 -18.09 48.55
N ASN A 410 7.90 -18.14 48.45
CA ASN A 410 7.13 -19.34 48.78
C ASN A 410 7.47 -20.50 47.82
N ILE A 411 7.56 -20.21 46.52
CA ILE A 411 7.95 -21.20 45.51
C ILE A 411 9.37 -21.71 45.76
N LYS A 412 10.30 -20.84 46.16
CA LYS A 412 11.67 -21.22 46.54
C LYS A 412 11.67 -22.31 47.61
N ARG A 413 10.87 -22.14 48.67
CA ARG A 413 10.77 -23.11 49.78
C ARG A 413 10.22 -24.46 49.30
N LEU A 414 9.26 -24.44 48.37
CA LEU A 414 8.66 -25.65 47.80
C LEU A 414 9.67 -26.51 46.99
N PHE A 415 10.66 -25.88 46.37
CA PHE A 415 11.68 -26.56 45.55
C PHE A 415 13.05 -26.70 46.22
N GLU A 416 13.23 -26.19 47.44
CA GLU A 416 14.53 -26.15 48.12
C GLU A 416 15.17 -27.54 48.28
N GLN A 417 14.38 -28.54 48.67
CA GLN A 417 14.86 -29.92 48.81
C GLN A 417 15.29 -30.51 47.45
N LYS A 418 14.47 -30.35 46.42
CA LYS A 418 14.77 -30.87 45.06
C LYS A 418 16.02 -30.22 44.45
N LEU A 419 16.20 -28.92 44.69
CA LEU A 419 17.40 -28.20 44.25
C LEU A 419 18.65 -28.69 44.98
N LYS A 420 18.57 -28.94 46.30
CA LYS A 420 19.67 -29.52 47.10
C LYS A 420 20.01 -30.95 46.65
N GLU A 421 19.01 -31.79 46.42
CA GLU A 421 19.21 -33.18 45.96
C GLU A 421 19.95 -33.24 44.60
N LYS A 422 19.72 -32.26 43.73
CA LYS A 422 20.41 -32.12 42.43
C LYS A 422 21.65 -31.20 42.45
N ASN A 423 22.02 -30.63 43.60
CA ASN A 423 23.09 -29.63 43.73
C ASN A 423 22.95 -28.41 42.78
N LEU A 424 21.74 -27.91 42.59
CA LEU A 424 21.46 -26.72 41.77
C LEU A 424 21.33 -25.46 42.63
N TYR A 425 21.90 -24.34 42.19
CA TYR A 425 21.69 -23.04 42.83
C TYR A 425 20.37 -22.41 42.38
N PHE A 426 19.81 -21.53 43.22
CA PHE A 426 18.68 -20.68 42.83
C PHE A 426 18.89 -19.24 43.28
N LYS A 427 18.84 -18.30 42.33
CA LYS A 427 19.07 -16.88 42.54
C LYS A 427 17.82 -16.07 42.20
N ILE A 428 17.46 -15.16 43.09
CA ILE A 428 16.36 -14.21 42.90
C ILE A 428 16.96 -12.80 42.85
N ASN A 429 16.63 -12.04 41.81
CA ASN A 429 16.98 -10.62 41.70
C ASN A 429 15.72 -9.78 41.39
N ILE A 430 15.18 -9.10 42.40
CA ILE A 430 13.98 -8.27 42.27
C ILE A 430 14.40 -6.82 42.46
N GLU A 431 14.07 -5.96 41.49
CA GLU A 431 14.36 -4.53 41.60
C GLU A 431 13.50 -3.85 42.68
N GLN A 432 14.04 -2.82 43.32
CA GLN A 432 13.35 -2.12 44.43
C GLN A 432 12.03 -1.44 44.02
N ASN A 433 11.84 -1.15 42.73
CA ASN A 433 10.70 -0.40 42.21
C ASN A 433 9.56 -1.29 41.65
N VAL A 434 9.60 -2.61 41.89
CA VAL A 434 8.55 -3.53 41.43
C VAL A 434 7.27 -3.35 42.28
N PRO A 435 6.15 -2.91 41.68
CA PRO A 435 4.90 -2.76 42.41
C PRO A 435 4.19 -4.11 42.62
N LYS A 436 3.19 -4.13 43.51
CA LYS A 436 2.22 -5.23 43.57
C LYS A 436 1.39 -5.24 42.28
N ILE A 437 1.11 -6.43 41.75
CA ILE A 437 0.33 -6.60 40.52
C ILE A 437 -1.02 -7.25 40.79
N GLN A 438 -2.02 -6.94 39.95
CA GLN A 438 -3.36 -7.53 40.04
C GLN A 438 -3.44 -8.84 39.26
N VAL A 439 -3.40 -9.96 39.98
CA VAL A 439 -3.39 -11.31 39.39
C VAL A 439 -4.10 -12.32 40.28
N ASP A 440 -4.46 -13.47 39.72
CA ASP A 440 -4.84 -14.65 40.48
C ASP A 440 -3.57 -15.34 41.00
N ALA A 441 -3.37 -15.25 42.32
CA ALA A 441 -2.16 -15.75 42.98
C ALA A 441 -1.96 -17.27 42.78
N PHE A 442 -3.04 -18.06 42.80
CA PHE A 442 -2.98 -19.50 42.65
C PHE A 442 -2.60 -19.90 41.22
N ARG A 443 -3.17 -19.20 40.22
CA ARG A 443 -2.82 -19.43 38.82
C ARG A 443 -1.41 -18.97 38.50
N LEU A 444 -0.96 -17.85 39.05
CA LEU A 444 0.41 -17.39 38.85
C LEU A 444 1.42 -18.30 39.55
N GLU A 445 1.11 -18.84 40.74
CA GLU A 445 1.93 -19.88 41.37
C GLU A 445 2.09 -21.10 40.46
N GLN A 446 1.00 -21.53 39.82
CA GLN A 446 1.02 -22.64 38.87
C GLN A 446 1.94 -22.38 37.65
N VAL A 447 2.00 -21.14 37.16
CA VAL A 447 2.94 -20.75 36.10
C VAL A 447 4.37 -21.07 36.54
N PHE A 448 4.77 -20.57 37.71
CA PHE A 448 6.12 -20.76 38.19
C PHE A 448 6.41 -22.22 38.53
N VAL A 449 5.49 -22.95 39.17
CA VAL A 449 5.65 -24.39 39.45
C VAL A 449 5.95 -25.17 38.17
N ASN A 450 5.27 -24.86 37.06
CA ASN A 450 5.55 -25.49 35.76
C ASN A 450 6.94 -25.13 35.22
N LEU A 451 7.34 -23.86 35.31
CA LEU A 451 8.66 -23.41 34.88
C LEU A 451 9.79 -24.02 35.72
N PHE A 452 9.66 -24.06 37.05
CA PHE A 452 10.62 -24.70 37.96
C PHE A 452 10.73 -26.21 37.72
N ASN A 453 9.61 -26.91 37.55
CA ASN A 453 9.63 -28.33 37.22
C ASN A 453 10.38 -28.59 35.91
N ASN A 454 10.18 -27.75 34.88
CA ASN A 454 10.92 -27.85 33.63
C ASN A 454 12.42 -27.57 33.82
N ALA A 455 12.77 -26.49 34.53
CA ALA A 455 14.16 -26.11 34.76
C ALA A 455 14.94 -27.17 35.56
N ILE A 456 14.40 -27.68 36.66
CA ILE A 456 15.03 -28.75 37.47
C ILE A 456 15.19 -30.04 36.66
N LYS A 457 14.20 -30.34 35.80
CA LYS A 457 14.22 -31.53 34.95
C LYS A 457 15.34 -31.47 33.90
N PHE A 458 15.59 -30.31 33.32
CA PHE A 458 16.53 -30.15 32.19
C PHE A 458 17.90 -29.55 32.55
N THR A 459 18.11 -29.20 33.82
CA THR A 459 19.39 -28.69 34.34
C THR A 459 20.10 -29.76 35.15
N ASP A 460 21.29 -30.15 34.72
CA ASP A 460 22.13 -31.13 35.42
C ASP A 460 23.22 -30.45 36.27
N PHE A 461 23.72 -29.29 35.83
CA PHE A 461 24.72 -28.48 36.54
C PHE A 461 24.37 -26.99 36.46
N GLY A 462 24.76 -26.23 37.48
CA GLY A 462 24.49 -24.80 37.58
C GLY A 462 23.23 -24.51 38.40
N GLY A 463 22.23 -23.84 37.83
CA GLY A 463 21.10 -23.37 38.59
C GLY A 463 19.97 -22.73 37.79
N ILE A 464 19.07 -22.09 38.54
CA ILE A 464 17.90 -21.38 38.05
C ILE A 464 17.99 -19.94 38.55
N GLU A 465 17.61 -18.99 37.71
CA GLU A 465 17.64 -17.58 38.07
C GLU A 465 16.34 -16.90 37.65
N ILE A 466 15.87 -16.00 38.51
CA ILE A 466 14.72 -15.14 38.25
C ILE A 466 15.15 -13.69 38.42
N HIS A 467 14.81 -12.87 37.42
CA HIS A 467 14.93 -11.43 37.48
C HIS A 467 13.57 -10.78 37.27
N ILE A 468 13.19 -9.86 38.15
CA ILE A 468 11.91 -9.13 38.08
C ILE A 468 12.21 -7.63 38.09
N GLU A 469 11.73 -6.94 37.08
CA GLU A 469 11.89 -5.49 36.90
C GLU A 469 10.55 -4.84 36.55
N ARG A 470 10.43 -3.55 36.86
CA ARG A 470 9.29 -2.75 36.39
C ARG A 470 9.53 -2.33 34.94
N PHE A 471 8.55 -2.56 34.09
CA PHE A 471 8.61 -2.18 32.68
C PHE A 471 7.36 -1.36 32.30
N GLU A 472 7.48 -0.03 32.38
CA GLU A 472 6.37 0.92 32.14
C GLU A 472 5.15 0.67 33.05
N GLU A 473 3.99 0.36 32.45
CA GLU A 473 2.74 -0.05 33.12
C GLU A 473 2.65 -1.57 33.35
N ASN A 474 3.72 -2.29 33.08
CA ASN A 474 3.84 -3.73 33.24
C ASN A 474 4.97 -4.11 34.21
N VAL A 475 5.00 -5.38 34.57
CA VAL A 475 6.12 -6.03 35.23
C VAL A 475 6.70 -7.06 34.27
N ARG A 476 8.02 -7.01 34.08
CA ARG A 476 8.75 -8.00 33.28
C ARG A 476 9.44 -8.98 34.23
N ILE A 477 9.24 -10.26 33.96
CA ILE A 477 9.83 -11.37 34.69
C ILE A 477 10.66 -12.20 33.71
N HIS A 478 11.96 -12.23 33.92
CA HIS A 478 12.87 -13.16 33.26
C HIS A 478 13.09 -14.38 34.14
N PHE A 479 12.81 -15.56 33.59
CA PHE A 479 13.07 -16.85 34.23
C PHE A 479 14.02 -17.64 33.33
N TRP A 480 15.18 -18.05 33.82
CA TRP A 480 16.08 -18.89 33.04
C TRP A 480 16.77 -19.98 33.85
N ASP A 481 17.14 -21.04 33.15
CA ASP A 481 17.94 -22.14 33.66
C ASP A 481 19.28 -22.25 32.92
N THR A 482 20.23 -22.98 33.51
CA THR A 482 21.55 -23.25 32.90
C THR A 482 21.64 -24.63 32.25
N GLY A 483 20.50 -25.19 31.82
CA GLY A 483 20.37 -26.56 31.35
C GLY A 483 20.71 -26.76 29.87
N ALA A 484 20.18 -27.85 29.29
CA ALA A 484 20.45 -28.23 27.90
C ALA A 484 19.85 -27.27 26.84
N GLY A 485 18.94 -26.37 27.27
CA GLY A 485 18.23 -25.45 26.40
C GLY A 485 17.23 -26.08 25.44
N VAL A 486 16.67 -25.26 24.57
CA VAL A 486 15.64 -25.65 23.59
C VAL A 486 16.26 -25.68 22.18
N PRO A 487 16.22 -26.83 21.46
CA PRO A 487 16.70 -26.92 20.08
C PRO A 487 15.99 -25.91 19.16
N LYS A 488 16.71 -25.33 18.19
CA LYS A 488 16.17 -24.29 17.30
C LYS A 488 14.88 -24.70 16.58
N GLU A 489 14.81 -25.95 16.13
CA GLU A 489 13.64 -26.54 15.46
C GLU A 489 12.40 -26.65 16.37
N ASP A 490 12.59 -26.66 17.69
CA ASP A 490 11.54 -26.79 18.67
C ASP A 490 11.05 -25.44 19.22
N GLN A 491 11.82 -24.36 19.05
CA GLN A 491 11.61 -23.08 19.73
C GLN A 491 10.23 -22.45 19.47
N ASP A 492 9.67 -22.61 18.28
CA ASP A 492 8.35 -22.08 17.92
C ASP A 492 7.20 -22.95 18.46
N ARG A 493 7.50 -24.20 18.80
CA ARG A 493 6.50 -25.23 19.08
C ARG A 493 6.39 -25.61 20.55
N ILE A 494 7.32 -25.16 21.41
CA ILE A 494 7.33 -25.53 22.84
C ILE A 494 6.09 -25.12 23.62
N PHE A 495 5.30 -24.17 23.12
CA PHE A 495 4.02 -23.76 23.71
C PHE A 495 2.80 -24.48 23.09
N GLU A 496 3.01 -25.33 22.08
CA GLU A 496 1.95 -26.19 21.52
C GLU A 496 1.58 -27.30 22.50
N ARG A 497 0.31 -27.72 22.46
CA ARG A 497 -0.20 -28.80 23.30
C ARG A 497 0.42 -30.12 22.90
N PHE A 498 0.72 -30.97 23.88
CA PHE A 498 1.31 -32.30 23.69
C PHE A 498 2.68 -32.28 22.99
N TYR A 499 3.29 -31.10 22.81
CA TYR A 499 4.58 -31.00 22.16
C TYR A 499 5.69 -31.43 23.11
N ILE A 500 6.54 -32.35 22.63
CA ILE A 500 7.70 -32.85 23.35
C ILE A 500 8.83 -33.00 22.33
N SER A 501 9.91 -32.23 22.54
CA SER A 501 11.16 -32.31 21.76
C SER A 501 11.69 -33.75 21.68
N GLU A 502 12.19 -34.17 20.51
CA GLU A 502 12.71 -35.53 20.27
C GLU A 502 13.87 -35.90 21.21
N LYS A 503 14.78 -34.96 21.51
CA LYS A 503 15.89 -35.15 22.47
C LYS A 503 15.41 -35.31 23.92
N SER A 504 14.14 -35.00 24.18
CA SER A 504 13.49 -35.21 25.48
C SER A 504 12.69 -36.52 25.53
N ARG A 505 12.48 -37.21 24.39
CA ARG A 505 11.83 -38.53 24.34
C ARG A 505 12.78 -39.67 24.73
N SER A 506 14.08 -39.54 24.47
CA SER A 506 15.10 -40.56 24.76
C SER A 506 15.64 -40.53 26.21
N ARG A 507 15.50 -39.40 26.90
CA ARG A 507 15.86 -39.28 28.32
C ARG A 507 14.76 -39.89 29.19
N LYS A 508 15.13 -40.53 30.31
CA LYS A 508 14.24 -41.13 31.34
C LYS A 508 13.17 -40.19 31.95
N PHE A 509 13.05 -38.96 31.46
CA PHE A 509 12.25 -37.88 32.02
C PHE A 509 11.02 -37.58 31.14
N GLY A 510 9.96 -38.38 31.27
CA GLY A 510 8.69 -38.17 30.59
C GLY A 510 8.00 -36.87 31.01
N GLY A 511 7.65 -35.99 30.06
CA GLY A 511 6.77 -34.83 30.27
C GLY A 511 5.37 -35.10 29.70
N THR A 512 4.39 -34.30 30.12
CA THR A 512 3.03 -34.33 29.54
C THR A 512 2.93 -33.53 28.23
N GLY A 513 3.84 -32.57 28.00
CA GLY A 513 3.77 -31.65 26.87
C GLY A 513 2.66 -30.59 27.01
N ILE A 514 2.05 -30.48 28.20
CA ILE A 514 0.93 -29.56 28.47
C ILE A 514 1.34 -28.41 29.41
N GLY A 515 2.44 -28.56 30.17
CA GLY A 515 2.86 -27.56 31.17
C GLY A 515 3.10 -26.16 30.59
N LEU A 516 3.82 -26.04 29.46
CA LEU A 516 4.07 -24.73 28.84
C LEU A 516 2.83 -24.15 28.14
N SER A 517 1.91 -24.98 27.63
CA SER A 517 0.63 -24.47 27.13
C SER A 517 -0.25 -23.93 28.25
N ILE A 518 -0.28 -24.58 29.42
CA ILE A 518 -0.96 -24.05 30.62
C ILE A 518 -0.35 -22.70 31.02
N VAL A 519 0.99 -22.61 31.07
CA VAL A 519 1.68 -21.34 31.36
C VAL A 519 1.22 -20.24 30.40
N LYS A 520 1.24 -20.51 29.09
CA LYS A 520 0.82 -19.55 28.06
C LYS A 520 -0.62 -19.09 28.27
N HIS A 521 -1.55 -20.01 28.49
CA HIS A 521 -2.96 -19.66 28.67
C HIS A 521 -3.22 -18.87 29.97
N ILE A 522 -2.56 -19.21 31.08
CA ILE A 522 -2.67 -18.43 32.32
C ILE A 522 -2.17 -17.00 32.11
N ILE A 523 -1.02 -16.82 31.45
CA ILE A 523 -0.48 -15.48 31.18
C ILE A 523 -1.40 -14.67 30.26
N LEU A 524 -1.96 -15.29 29.22
CA LEU A 524 -2.91 -14.65 28.31
C LEU A 524 -4.21 -14.23 29.03
N LEU A 525 -4.71 -15.06 29.95
CA LEU A 525 -5.87 -14.73 30.80
C LEU A 525 -5.60 -13.53 31.72
N HIS A 526 -4.34 -13.24 32.04
CA HIS A 526 -3.93 -12.06 32.79
C HIS A 526 -3.59 -10.86 31.90
N ASN A 527 -4.00 -10.88 30.62
CA ASN A 527 -3.66 -9.87 29.60
C ASN A 527 -2.14 -9.69 29.40
N GLY A 528 -1.34 -10.69 29.76
CA GLY A 528 0.11 -10.67 29.61
C GLY A 528 0.59 -11.36 28.33
N SER A 529 1.91 -11.42 28.19
CA SER A 529 2.59 -12.17 27.15
C SER A 529 3.73 -13.02 27.73
N ILE A 530 4.04 -14.14 27.06
CA ILE A 530 5.21 -14.97 27.36
C ILE A 530 5.91 -15.35 26.06
N CYS A 531 7.24 -15.27 26.06
CA CYS A 531 8.07 -15.72 24.94
C CYS A 531 9.34 -16.45 25.44
N LEU A 532 9.97 -17.19 24.53
CA LEU A 532 11.29 -17.77 24.73
C LEU A 532 12.33 -16.86 24.08
N ASP A 533 13.39 -16.53 24.81
CA ASP A 533 14.57 -15.86 24.27
C ASP A 533 15.35 -16.86 23.40
N LYS A 534 15.16 -16.73 22.08
CA LYS A 534 15.74 -17.64 21.08
C LYS A 534 17.26 -17.51 20.97
N GLU A 535 17.84 -16.41 21.44
CA GLU A 535 19.28 -16.15 21.36
C GLU A 535 20.04 -16.69 22.59
N TYR A 536 19.34 -17.03 23.67
CA TYR A 536 19.94 -17.60 24.85
C TYR A 536 20.46 -19.03 24.60
N LYS A 537 21.78 -19.21 24.68
CA LYS A 537 22.45 -20.49 24.36
C LYS A 537 22.81 -21.36 25.57
N ASN A 538 22.71 -20.82 26.78
CA ASN A 538 23.19 -21.48 28.00
C ASN A 538 22.08 -22.17 28.79
N GLY A 539 20.96 -22.51 28.15
CA GLY A 539 19.79 -23.11 28.79
C GLY A 539 18.51 -22.62 28.12
N ALA A 540 17.41 -22.54 28.86
CA ALA A 540 16.17 -21.91 28.39
C ALA A 540 15.88 -20.63 29.18
N LYS A 541 15.57 -19.54 28.47
CA LYS A 541 15.20 -18.26 29.08
C LYS A 541 13.84 -17.82 28.58
N PHE A 542 12.93 -17.62 29.52
CA PHE A 542 11.56 -17.17 29.29
C PHE A 542 11.42 -15.73 29.76
N GLU A 543 10.73 -14.92 28.96
CA GLU A 543 10.31 -13.58 29.32
C GLU A 543 8.79 -13.57 29.47
N ILE A 544 8.30 -13.07 30.60
CA ILE A 544 6.89 -12.91 30.91
C ILE A 544 6.63 -11.43 31.18
N ILE A 545 5.61 -10.87 30.54
CA ILE A 545 5.16 -9.49 30.74
C ILE A 545 3.73 -9.53 31.25
N LEU A 546 3.49 -8.90 32.41
CA LEU A 546 2.16 -8.83 33.03
C LEU A 546 1.81 -7.38 33.34
N PRO A 547 0.57 -6.92 33.09
CA PRO A 547 0.15 -5.58 33.46
C PRO A 547 0.07 -5.42 34.98
N ILE A 548 0.39 -4.23 35.49
CA ILE A 548 0.29 -3.92 36.93
C ILE A 548 -1.18 -3.93 37.37
N HIS A 549 -2.07 -3.40 36.51
CA HIS A 549 -3.51 -3.33 36.72
C HIS A 549 -4.24 -4.30 35.78
N TYR A 550 -5.17 -5.07 36.34
CA TYR A 550 -5.98 -6.01 35.57
C TYR A 550 -7.22 -5.31 35.01
N SER A 551 -7.50 -5.52 33.72
CA SER A 551 -8.71 -5.04 33.05
C SER A 551 -9.52 -6.21 32.49
N TYR A 552 -10.83 -6.20 32.71
CA TYR A 552 -11.73 -7.10 32.01
C TYR A 552 -11.74 -6.72 30.52
N LYS A 553 -11.50 -7.70 29.65
CA LYS A 553 -11.63 -7.55 28.20
C LYS A 553 -13.08 -7.58 27.76
#